data_AF-A0A0K2RQ96-F1
#
_entry.id   AF-A0A0K2RQ96-F1
#
_cell.length_a   1.000
_cell.length_b   1.000
_cell.length_c   1.000
_cell.angle_alpha   90.00
_cell.angle_beta   90.00
_cell.angle_gamma   90.00
#
_symmetry.space_group_name_H-M   'P 1'
#
loop_
_entity.id
_entity.type
_entity.pdbx_description
1 polymer ?
#
loop_
_entity_poly.entity_id
_entity_poly.type
_entity_poly.pdbx_seq_one_letter_code
_entity_poly.pdbx_strand_id
1 'polypeptide(L)'
;MSQPTQEEELLAQQALAEAAATHASSEVTSGLSQGQIVRKRFFGHTGALIGLAVFAVIFLLAFTSVGAFGIPGWWKYNHVDVSPLVNDGAPRRRFGRSPGESTPSARTVLDAICLP
;
A
#
# COMPACT_ATOMS: atom_id res chain seq x y z
N MET A 1 -46.20 60.59 28.88
CA MET A 1 -46.21 59.33 28.10
C MET A 1 -45.12 59.45 27.06
N SER A 2 -43.90 59.07 27.42
CA SER A 2 -42.76 59.08 26.52
C SER A 2 -42.76 57.75 25.77
N GLN A 3 -42.82 57.82 24.44
CA GLN A 3 -42.82 56.64 23.58
C GLN A 3 -41.56 55.81 23.85
N PRO A 4 -41.66 54.47 23.84
CA PRO A 4 -40.47 53.64 23.76
C PRO A 4 -39.71 54.04 22.48
N THR A 5 -38.41 54.26 22.65
CA THR A 5 -37.49 54.79 21.65
C THR A 5 -37.35 53.81 20.49
N GLN A 6 -37.48 54.31 19.25
CA GLN A 6 -37.35 53.52 18.00
C GLN A 6 -36.03 52.74 17.88
N GLU A 7 -35.01 53.13 18.65
CA GLU A 7 -33.73 52.42 18.75
C GLU A 7 -33.86 51.03 19.41
N GLU A 8 -34.77 50.86 20.37
CA GLU A 8 -34.97 49.56 21.05
C GLU A 8 -35.63 48.55 20.09
N GLU A 9 -36.55 49.02 19.24
CA GLU A 9 -37.19 48.19 18.21
C GLU A 9 -36.22 47.82 17.07
N LEU A 10 -35.28 48.72 16.73
CA LEU A 10 -34.22 48.45 15.75
C LEU A 10 -33.23 47.40 16.26
N LEU A 11 -32.81 47.50 17.53
CA LEU A 11 -31.95 46.52 18.19
C LEU A 11 -32.64 45.15 18.32
N ALA A 12 -33.94 45.12 18.65
CA ALA A 12 -34.72 43.90 18.69
C ALA A 12 -34.84 43.24 17.31
N GLN A 13 -35.04 44.04 16.25
CA GLN A 13 -35.06 43.55 14.86
C GLN A 13 -33.70 43.04 14.40
N GLN A 14 -32.59 43.68 14.81
CA GLN A 14 -31.24 43.22 14.54
C GLN A 14 -30.93 41.90 15.24
N ALA A 15 -31.30 41.75 16.52
CA ALA A 15 -31.14 40.50 17.25
C ALA A 15 -31.95 39.35 16.62
N LEU A 16 -33.16 39.63 16.13
CA LEU A 16 -33.97 38.66 15.40
C LEU A 16 -33.35 38.32 14.03
N ALA A 17 -32.73 39.29 13.34
CA ALA A 17 -32.05 39.08 12.08
C ALA A 17 -30.75 38.27 12.23
N GLU A 18 -29.97 38.51 13.30
CA GLU A 18 -28.76 37.74 13.64
C GLU A 18 -29.12 36.31 14.07
N ALA A 19 -30.22 36.14 14.82
CA ALA A 19 -30.79 34.83 15.11
C ALA A 19 -31.24 34.12 13.81
N ALA A 20 -31.99 34.79 12.94
CA ALA A 20 -32.40 34.22 11.67
C ALA A 20 -31.22 33.85 10.77
N ALA A 21 -30.14 34.64 10.75
CA ALA A 21 -28.93 34.33 9.97
C ALA A 21 -28.16 33.11 10.52
N THR A 22 -28.10 32.97 11.85
CA THR A 22 -27.46 31.82 12.51
C THR A 22 -28.24 30.54 12.27
N HIS A 23 -29.56 30.61 12.36
CA HIS A 23 -30.45 29.48 12.06
C HIS A 23 -30.42 29.14 10.55
N ALA A 24 -30.47 30.14 9.66
CA ALA A 24 -30.35 29.99 8.20
C ALA A 24 -29.05 29.31 7.76
N SER A 25 -27.96 29.57 8.47
CA SER A 25 -26.69 28.88 8.22
C SER A 25 -26.74 27.41 8.65
N SER A 26 -27.49 27.09 9.72
CA SER A 26 -27.65 25.73 10.25
C SER A 26 -28.58 24.86 9.40
N GLU A 27 -29.66 25.43 8.85
CA GLU A 27 -30.64 24.68 8.04
C GLU A 27 -30.10 24.25 6.67
N VAL A 28 -29.22 25.07 6.07
CA VAL A 28 -28.50 24.74 4.82
C VAL A 28 -27.48 23.60 5.04
N THR A 29 -26.94 23.43 6.25
CA THR A 29 -26.05 22.30 6.57
C THR A 29 -26.76 21.07 7.12
N SER A 30 -28.03 21.16 7.56
CA SER A 30 -28.81 20.01 8.06
C SER A 30 -29.52 19.19 6.98
N GLY A 31 -29.42 19.59 5.71
CA GLY A 31 -30.00 18.85 4.57
C GLY A 31 -29.06 17.84 3.90
N LEU A 32 -27.75 17.83 4.20
CA LEU A 32 -26.83 16.84 3.67
C LEU A 32 -26.65 15.70 4.67
N SER A 33 -26.94 14.47 4.23
CA SER A 33 -26.62 13.26 4.97
C SER A 33 -25.19 13.37 5.52
N GLN A 34 -25.03 13.17 6.82
CA GLN A 34 -23.76 13.24 7.54
C GLN A 34 -22.61 12.49 6.81
N GLY A 35 -22.94 11.44 6.06
CA GLY A 35 -22.00 10.72 5.19
C GLY A 35 -21.49 11.49 3.97
N GLN A 36 -22.29 12.38 3.37
CA GLN A 36 -21.86 13.23 2.25
C GLN A 36 -20.85 14.29 2.70
N ILE A 37 -21.02 14.88 3.89
CA ILE A 37 -20.07 15.84 4.46
C ILE A 37 -18.73 15.15 4.75
N VAL A 38 -18.78 13.93 5.29
CA VAL A 38 -17.60 13.12 5.57
C VAL A 38 -16.86 12.78 4.26
N ARG A 39 -17.56 12.29 3.24
CA ARG A 39 -16.95 11.96 1.94
C ARG A 39 -16.34 13.20 1.26
N LYS A 40 -17.03 14.34 1.28
CA LYS A 40 -16.52 15.61 0.74
C LYS A 40 -15.22 16.06 1.42
N ARG A 41 -15.10 15.85 2.74
CA ARG A 41 -13.87 16.19 3.49
C ARG A 41 -12.75 15.19 3.26
N PHE A 42 -13.05 13.90 3.13
CA PHE A 42 -12.06 12.87 2.79
C PHE A 42 -11.44 13.10 1.39
N PHE A 43 -12.26 13.43 0.39
CA PHE A 43 -11.76 13.79 -0.95
C PHE A 43 -11.14 15.19 -1.04
N GLY A 44 -11.31 16.04 -0.02
CA GLY A 44 -10.63 17.34 0.09
C GLY A 44 -9.24 17.26 0.74
N HIS A 45 -8.86 16.10 1.31
CA HIS A 45 -7.58 15.93 1.98
C HIS A 45 -6.54 15.35 1.01
N THR A 46 -5.71 16.23 0.44
CA THR A 46 -4.72 15.88 -0.59
C THR A 46 -3.78 14.76 -0.13
N GLY A 47 -3.39 14.74 1.15
CA GLY A 47 -2.53 13.68 1.70
C GLY A 47 -3.16 12.28 1.70
N ALA A 48 -4.47 12.18 1.96
CA ALA A 48 -5.16 10.89 1.98
C ALA A 48 -5.31 10.33 0.57
N LEU A 49 -5.57 11.21 -0.41
CA LEU A 49 -5.67 10.84 -1.82
C LEU A 49 -4.33 10.43 -2.42
N ILE A 50 -3.25 11.14 -2.10
CA ILE A 50 -1.90 10.76 -2.57
C ILE A 50 -1.53 9.38 -2.02
N GLY A 51 -1.77 9.12 -0.73
CA GLY A 51 -1.52 7.80 -0.13
C GLY A 51 -2.32 6.69 -0.82
N LEU A 52 -3.62 6.91 -1.08
CA LEU A 52 -4.47 5.97 -1.80
C LEU A 52 -3.97 5.72 -3.24
N ALA A 53 -3.55 6.78 -3.94
CA ALA A 53 -3.05 6.68 -5.31
C ALA A 53 -1.73 5.91 -5.36
N VAL A 54 -0.78 6.21 -4.48
CA VAL A 54 0.51 5.49 -4.39
C VAL A 54 0.26 4.03 -4.02
N PHE A 55 -0.62 3.75 -3.07
CA PHE A 55 -1.01 2.39 -2.71
C PHE A 55 -1.58 1.64 -3.91
N ALA A 56 -2.50 2.25 -4.66
CA ALA A 56 -3.06 1.67 -5.87
C ALA A 56 -1.98 1.39 -6.92
N VAL A 57 -1.06 2.33 -7.15
CA VAL A 57 0.07 2.14 -8.09
C VAL A 57 0.93 0.96 -7.69
N ILE A 58 1.32 0.84 -6.41
CA ILE A 58 2.12 -0.29 -5.91
C ILE A 58 1.35 -1.61 -6.06
N PHE A 59 0.05 -1.60 -5.77
CA PHE A 59 -0.81 -2.76 -5.92
C PHE A 59 -0.81 -3.22 -7.39
N LEU A 60 -1.14 -2.34 -8.33
CA LEU A 60 -1.10 -2.64 -9.77
C LEU A 60 0.28 -3.10 -10.24
N LEU A 61 1.35 -2.45 -9.76
CA LEU A 61 2.74 -2.82 -10.10
C LEU A 61 3.04 -4.24 -9.65
N ALA A 62 2.67 -4.61 -8.43
CA ALA A 62 2.91 -5.95 -7.88
C ALA A 62 2.20 -7.04 -8.70
N PHE A 63 0.90 -6.86 -9.01
CA PHE A 63 0.16 -7.84 -9.82
C PHE A 63 0.65 -7.91 -11.27
N THR A 64 1.06 -6.78 -11.86
CA THR A 64 1.66 -6.77 -13.21
C THR A 64 3.05 -7.41 -13.23
N SER A 65 3.79 -7.32 -12.11
CA SER A 65 5.12 -7.94 -11.99
C SER A 65 5.04 -9.46 -11.89
N VAL A 66 4.06 -10.01 -11.17
CA VAL A 66 3.91 -11.47 -10.99
C VAL A 66 3.18 -12.11 -12.17
N GLY A 67 2.32 -11.37 -12.86
CA GLY A 67 1.45 -11.91 -13.90
C GLY A 67 0.25 -12.63 -13.30
N ALA A 68 -0.76 -11.87 -12.90
CA ALA A 68 -2.06 -12.41 -12.50
C ALA A 68 -3.06 -12.36 -13.68
N PHE A 69 -4.09 -13.21 -13.67
CA PHE A 69 -5.14 -13.28 -14.71
C PHE A 69 -4.68 -13.73 -16.12
N GLY A 70 -3.67 -14.60 -16.23
CA GLY A 70 -3.25 -15.17 -17.52
C GLY A 70 -2.43 -14.22 -18.40
N ILE A 71 -2.08 -13.04 -17.89
CA ILE A 71 -1.07 -12.15 -18.51
C ILE A 71 0.29 -12.54 -17.93
N PRO A 72 1.27 -12.97 -18.73
CA PRO A 72 2.62 -13.21 -18.23
C PRO A 72 3.20 -11.87 -17.75
N GLY A 73 3.64 -11.83 -16.49
CA GLY A 73 4.26 -10.65 -15.91
C GLY A 73 5.51 -10.25 -16.70
N TRP A 74 5.85 -8.96 -16.72
CA TRP A 74 7.08 -8.48 -17.39
C TRP A 74 8.37 -8.89 -16.67
N TRP A 75 8.25 -9.49 -15.49
CA TRP A 75 9.39 -9.86 -14.66
C TRP A 75 9.83 -11.30 -14.97
N LYS A 76 11.15 -11.49 -15.04
CA LYS A 76 11.75 -12.73 -15.54
C LYS A 76 11.55 -13.95 -14.62
N TYR A 77 11.37 -13.74 -13.32
CA TYR A 77 11.42 -14.80 -12.31
C TYR A 77 10.05 -15.06 -11.68
N ASN A 78 9.61 -16.31 -11.68
CA ASN A 78 8.43 -16.75 -10.95
C ASN A 78 8.76 -17.20 -9.52
N HIS A 79 7.72 -17.29 -8.69
CA HIS A 79 7.82 -17.76 -7.30
C HIS A 79 8.15 -19.26 -7.18
N VAL A 80 7.99 -20.03 -8.26
CA VAL A 80 8.35 -21.44 -8.36
C VAL A 80 9.72 -21.68 -8.98
N ASP A 81 10.36 -20.63 -9.51
CA ASP A 81 11.63 -20.78 -10.21
C ASP A 81 12.77 -20.91 -9.21
N VAL A 82 13.45 -22.05 -9.25
CA VAL A 82 14.72 -22.23 -8.56
C VAL A 82 15.86 -21.83 -9.49
N SER A 83 16.84 -21.10 -8.97
CA SER A 83 18.04 -20.79 -9.76
C SER A 83 18.74 -22.09 -10.17
N PRO A 84 19.11 -22.26 -11.45
CA PRO A 84 19.81 -23.45 -11.89
C PRO A 84 21.15 -23.57 -11.15
N LEU A 85 21.52 -24.79 -10.77
CA LEU A 85 22.79 -25.06 -10.11
C LEU A 85 23.93 -24.74 -11.08
N VAL A 86 24.67 -23.67 -10.79
CA VAL A 86 25.87 -23.30 -11.54
C VAL A 86 27.06 -24.03 -10.90
N ASN A 87 27.82 -24.79 -11.69
CA ASN A 87 28.97 -25.60 -11.25
C ASN A 87 28.63 -26.73 -10.24
N ASP A 88 27.47 -27.39 -10.33
CA ASP A 88 27.06 -28.47 -9.39
C ASP A 88 27.09 -28.06 -7.91
N GLY A 89 26.98 -26.76 -7.61
CA GLY A 89 27.13 -26.23 -6.25
C GLY A 89 28.58 -26.23 -5.74
N ALA A 90 29.57 -26.47 -6.60
CA ALA A 90 30.98 -26.44 -6.25
C ALA A 90 31.37 -25.03 -5.77
N PRO A 91 32.03 -24.92 -4.60
CA PRO A 91 32.42 -23.63 -4.07
C PRO A 91 33.41 -22.96 -5.01
N ARG A 92 33.12 -21.69 -5.37
CA ARG A 92 33.97 -20.87 -6.25
C ARG A 92 35.41 -20.79 -5.74
N ARG A 93 35.60 -20.92 -4.42
CA ARG A 93 36.91 -21.15 -3.82
C ARG A 93 37.07 -22.65 -3.56
N ARG A 94 37.97 -23.26 -4.33
CA ARG A 94 38.55 -24.58 -4.05
C ARG A 94 39.39 -24.48 -2.77
N PHE A 95 38.72 -24.35 -1.62
CA PHE A 95 39.35 -24.34 -0.32
C PHE A 95 39.72 -25.78 0.01
N GLY A 96 41.00 -26.14 -0.18
CA GLY A 96 41.58 -27.37 0.36
C GLY A 96 41.64 -28.60 -0.54
N ARG A 97 41.57 -28.50 -1.88
CA ARG A 97 41.91 -29.65 -2.75
C ARG A 97 43.41 -29.64 -3.04
N SER A 98 44.15 -30.54 -2.39
CA SER A 98 45.56 -30.80 -2.69
C SER A 98 45.73 -31.24 -4.15
N PRO A 99 46.65 -30.66 -4.94
CA PRO A 99 46.87 -31.05 -6.33
C PRO A 99 47.60 -32.40 -6.37
N GLY A 100 46.83 -33.48 -6.34
CA GLY A 100 47.36 -34.85 -6.43
C GLY A 100 46.34 -35.96 -6.19
N GLU A 101 45.18 -35.63 -5.60
CA GLU A 101 44.19 -36.66 -5.27
C GLU A 101 43.25 -36.94 -6.43
N SER A 102 43.51 -38.02 -7.17
CA SER A 102 42.53 -38.64 -8.05
C SER A 102 41.44 -39.25 -7.18
N THR A 103 40.24 -38.66 -7.16
CA THR A 103 39.06 -39.26 -6.51
C THR A 103 38.88 -40.69 -7.03
N PRO A 104 39.09 -41.75 -6.22
CA PRO A 104 38.67 -43.07 -6.64
C PRO A 104 37.16 -43.03 -6.76
N SER A 105 36.63 -43.46 -7.92
CA SER A 105 35.20 -43.62 -8.12
C SER A 105 34.63 -44.44 -6.96
N ALA A 106 33.45 -44.08 -6.45
CA ALA A 106 32.85 -44.72 -5.26
C ALA A 106 32.80 -46.26 -5.38
N ARG A 107 32.76 -46.80 -6.61
CA ARG A 107 32.91 -48.24 -6.89
C ARG A 107 34.27 -48.82 -6.45
N THR A 108 35.37 -48.14 -6.72
CA THR A 108 36.72 -48.58 -6.37
C THR A 108 36.94 -48.64 -4.85
N VAL A 109 36.29 -47.76 -4.10
CA VAL A 109 36.37 -47.77 -2.62
C VAL A 109 35.55 -48.92 -2.03
N LEU A 110 34.37 -49.22 -2.59
CA LEU A 110 33.57 -50.37 -2.14
C LEU A 110 34.27 -51.70 -2.44
N ASP A 111 34.89 -51.84 -3.61
CA ASP A 111 35.61 -53.07 -3.96
C ASP A 111 36.84 -53.30 -3.06
N ALA A 112 37.55 -52.24 -2.65
CA ALA A 112 38.71 -52.34 -1.77
C ALA A 112 38.37 -52.71 -0.31
N ILE A 113 37.17 -52.36 0.18
CA ILE A 113 36.72 -52.68 1.54
C ILE A 113 36.19 -54.12 1.63
N CYS A 114 35.70 -54.68 0.52
CA CYS A 114 35.09 -56.01 0.48
C CYS A 114 36.04 -57.16 0.10
N LEU A 115 37.32 -56.90 -0.17
CA LEU A 115 38.31 -57.97 -0.35
C LEU A 115 38.98 -58.33 0.99
N PRO A 116 38.91 -59.59 1.45
CA PRO A 116 39.65 -60.08 2.62
C PRO A 116 41.15 -60.25 2.34
#